data_AF-A0A087USJ1-F1
#
_entry.id   AF-A0A087USJ1-F1
#
_cell.length_a   1.000
_cell.length_b   1.000
_cell.length_c   1.000
_cell.angle_alpha   90.00
_cell.angle_beta   90.00
_cell.angle_gamma   90.00
#
_symmetry.space_group_name_H-M   'P 1'
#
loop_
_entity.id
_entity.type
_entity.pdbx_description
1 polymer ?
#
loop_
_entity_poly.entity_id
_entity_poly.type
_entity_poly.pdbx_seq_one_letter_code
_entity_poly.pdbx_strand_id
1 'polypeptide(L)'
;MKSVRLEWALGDLKKANILLDEGLKQYPDFAKLWMMRGQILEQEGRVNEARDVYNQGIKRCPNSIPLWLLLSQLEERTGALIKARSVLEKARLKNPKNPQLLLESIRVELRGGLKDIALNLMAKAMQECPNSGILWAEAIFLEARPQRKTKSVDALKRCEHDPHVLLAVSKLFWTERKTIKARDWFNKTVKIDPDLGDAWAYYYKFELIHGTEEQQEDVKKRCVHAEPRHGENWCKVSKNINNWRKKTEQILIMTAASLSIPT
;
A
#
# COMPACT_ATOMS: atom_id res chain seq x y z
N MET A 1 -9.87 -17.33 -11.47
CA MET A 1 -9.06 -16.10 -11.18
C MET A 1 -8.28 -15.61 -12.40
N LYS A 2 -7.39 -16.42 -13.01
CA LYS A 2 -6.60 -15.97 -14.18
C LYS A 2 -7.47 -15.63 -15.39
N SER A 3 -8.53 -16.42 -15.61
CA SER A 3 -9.57 -16.17 -16.63
C SER A 3 -10.30 -14.84 -16.44
N VAL A 4 -10.87 -14.61 -15.24
CA VAL A 4 -11.53 -13.34 -14.89
C VAL A 4 -10.61 -12.15 -15.10
N ARG A 5 -9.35 -12.23 -14.62
CA ARG A 5 -8.38 -11.14 -14.78
C ARG A 5 -8.06 -10.87 -16.25
N LEU A 6 -8.01 -11.92 -17.09
CA LEU A 6 -7.75 -11.78 -18.52
C LEU A 6 -8.92 -11.08 -19.21
N GLU A 7 -10.16 -11.54 -19.01
CA GLU A 7 -11.35 -10.90 -19.62
C GLU A 7 -11.52 -9.47 -19.14
N TRP A 8 -11.27 -9.22 -17.84
CA TRP A 8 -11.27 -7.86 -17.29
C TRP A 8 -10.21 -6.97 -17.96
N ALA A 9 -9.03 -7.52 -18.24
CA ALA A 9 -7.96 -6.79 -18.91
C ALA A 9 -8.17 -6.60 -20.41
N LEU A 10 -9.02 -7.42 -21.02
CA LEU A 10 -9.47 -7.25 -22.41
C LEU A 10 -10.67 -6.29 -22.52
N GLY A 11 -11.24 -5.85 -21.39
CA GLY A 11 -12.40 -4.96 -21.33
C GLY A 11 -13.75 -5.67 -21.50
N ASP A 12 -13.79 -7.01 -21.57
CA ASP A 12 -15.03 -7.77 -21.63
C ASP A 12 -15.60 -7.97 -20.22
N LEU A 13 -16.17 -6.89 -19.67
CA LEU A 13 -16.74 -6.87 -18.32
C LEU A 13 -17.92 -7.84 -18.18
N LYS A 14 -18.68 -8.07 -19.27
CA LYS A 14 -19.82 -9.00 -19.26
C LYS A 14 -19.35 -10.43 -19.02
N LYS A 15 -18.35 -10.90 -19.79
CA LYS A 15 -17.77 -12.24 -19.56
C LYS A 15 -17.08 -12.32 -18.21
N ALA A 16 -16.38 -11.26 -17.78
CA ALA A 16 -15.74 -11.23 -16.47
C ALA A 16 -16.76 -11.42 -15.32
N ASN A 17 -17.93 -10.78 -15.42
CA ASN A 17 -19.01 -10.92 -14.43
C ASN A 17 -19.62 -12.33 -14.44
N ILE A 18 -19.84 -12.95 -15.60
CA ILE A 18 -20.33 -14.34 -15.69
C ILE A 18 -19.34 -15.32 -15.04
N LEU A 19 -18.04 -15.19 -15.37
CA LEU A 19 -16.99 -16.01 -14.79
C LEU A 19 -16.84 -15.78 -13.27
N LEU A 20 -17.11 -14.58 -12.79
CA LEU A 20 -17.15 -14.26 -11.36
C LEU A 20 -18.35 -14.90 -10.66
N ASP A 21 -19.53 -14.88 -11.28
CA ASP A 21 -20.72 -15.54 -10.74
C ASP A 21 -20.51 -17.05 -10.61
N GLU A 22 -19.97 -17.70 -11.65
CA GLU A 22 -19.61 -19.11 -11.61
C GLU A 22 -18.52 -19.39 -10.56
N GLY A 23 -17.48 -18.56 -10.52
CA GLY A 23 -16.38 -18.69 -9.58
C GLY A 23 -16.83 -18.54 -8.12
N LEU A 24 -17.74 -17.62 -7.83
CA LEU A 24 -18.28 -17.39 -6.48
C LEU A 24 -19.28 -18.47 -6.07
N LYS A 25 -20.00 -19.09 -7.01
CA LYS A 25 -20.84 -20.27 -6.74
C LYS A 25 -19.99 -21.47 -6.30
N GLN A 26 -18.84 -21.69 -6.96
CA GLN A 26 -17.96 -22.82 -6.66
C GLN A 26 -17.04 -22.55 -5.47
N TYR A 27 -16.55 -21.32 -5.32
CA TYR A 27 -15.56 -20.93 -4.31
C TYR A 27 -15.98 -19.66 -3.57
N PRO A 28 -17.04 -19.71 -2.75
CA PRO A 28 -17.56 -18.54 -2.02
C PRO A 28 -16.57 -18.01 -0.97
N ASP A 29 -15.66 -18.85 -0.48
CA ASP A 29 -14.70 -18.47 0.58
C ASP A 29 -13.42 -17.82 0.02
N PHE A 30 -13.35 -17.63 -1.30
CA PHE A 30 -12.17 -17.09 -1.94
C PHE A 30 -12.25 -15.58 -2.11
N ALA A 31 -11.69 -14.86 -1.12
CA ALA A 31 -11.76 -13.40 -1.00
C ALA A 31 -11.38 -12.64 -2.28
N LYS A 32 -10.40 -13.13 -3.05
CA LYS A 32 -9.92 -12.43 -4.25
C LYS A 32 -10.97 -12.31 -5.37
N LEU A 33 -11.95 -13.22 -5.43
CA LEU A 33 -13.08 -13.10 -6.37
C LEU A 33 -14.03 -11.98 -5.94
N TRP A 34 -14.32 -11.88 -4.65
CA TRP A 34 -15.09 -10.75 -4.09
C TRP A 34 -14.41 -9.41 -4.34
N MET A 35 -13.08 -9.36 -4.17
CA MET A 35 -12.28 -8.16 -4.49
C MET A 35 -12.41 -7.77 -5.97
N MET A 36 -12.21 -8.73 -6.88
CA MET A 36 -12.31 -8.49 -8.33
C MET A 36 -13.71 -8.01 -8.73
N ARG A 37 -14.76 -8.63 -8.20
CA ARG A 37 -16.15 -8.23 -8.49
C ARG A 37 -16.44 -6.81 -8.03
N GLY A 38 -16.07 -6.47 -6.79
CA GLY A 38 -16.27 -5.11 -6.28
C GLY A 38 -15.48 -4.06 -7.07
N GLN A 39 -14.25 -4.37 -7.47
CA GLN A 39 -13.43 -3.46 -8.28
C GLN A 39 -13.98 -3.25 -9.70
N ILE A 40 -14.56 -4.28 -10.33
CA ILE A 40 -15.26 -4.14 -11.61
C ILE A 40 -16.48 -3.24 -11.46
N LEU A 41 -17.29 -3.44 -10.41
CA LEU A 41 -18.47 -2.60 -10.14
C LEU A 41 -18.09 -1.14 -9.83
N GLU A 42 -16.96 -0.92 -9.14
CA GLU A 42 -16.39 0.42 -8.95
C GLU A 42 -16.04 1.08 -10.30
N GLN A 43 -15.45 0.33 -11.23
CA GLN A 43 -15.13 0.82 -12.58
C GLN A 43 -16.38 1.11 -13.41
N GLU A 44 -17.46 0.35 -13.22
CA GLU A 44 -18.76 0.60 -13.83
C GLU A 44 -19.51 1.79 -13.18
N GLY A 45 -18.99 2.38 -12.10
CA GLY A 45 -19.65 3.45 -11.35
C GLY A 45 -20.78 2.98 -10.44
N ARG A 46 -21.00 1.67 -10.31
CA ARG A 46 -22.06 1.04 -9.50
C ARG A 46 -21.62 0.89 -8.04
N VAL A 47 -21.39 2.04 -7.40
CA VAL A 47 -20.84 2.15 -6.04
C VAL A 47 -21.68 1.40 -5.00
N ASN A 48 -23.01 1.49 -5.08
CA ASN A 48 -23.89 0.82 -4.11
C ASN A 48 -23.80 -0.69 -4.20
N GLU A 49 -23.73 -1.24 -5.41
CA GLU A 49 -23.59 -2.67 -5.61
C GLU A 49 -22.19 -3.16 -5.24
N ALA A 50 -21.15 -2.37 -5.53
CA ALA A 50 -19.80 -2.68 -5.08
C ALA A 50 -19.73 -2.80 -3.55
N ARG A 51 -20.40 -1.89 -2.84
CA ARG A 51 -20.54 -1.93 -1.37
C ARG A 51 -21.23 -3.21 -0.92
N ASP A 52 -22.32 -3.62 -1.56
CA ASP A 52 -23.04 -4.86 -1.22
C ASP A 52 -22.17 -6.10 -1.46
N VAL A 53 -21.45 -6.14 -2.58
CA VAL A 53 -20.51 -7.22 -2.90
C VAL A 53 -19.39 -7.31 -1.86
N TYR A 54 -18.78 -6.20 -1.47
CA TYR A 54 -17.77 -6.20 -0.42
C TYR A 54 -18.35 -6.62 0.93
N ASN A 55 -19.55 -6.16 1.29
CA ASN A 55 -20.25 -6.55 2.51
C ASN A 55 -20.55 -8.06 2.56
N GLN A 56 -20.93 -8.66 1.42
CA GLN A 56 -21.09 -10.10 1.32
C GLN A 56 -19.74 -10.82 1.45
N GLY A 57 -18.72 -10.31 0.78
CA GLY A 57 -17.38 -10.86 0.82
C GLY A 57 -16.77 -10.85 2.23
N ILE A 58 -16.91 -9.78 3.02
CA ILE A 58 -16.40 -9.75 4.41
C ILE A 58 -17.16 -10.69 5.35
N LYS A 59 -18.43 -11.01 5.05
CA LYS A 59 -19.21 -11.99 5.83
C LYS A 59 -18.71 -13.42 5.55
N ARG A 60 -18.36 -13.72 4.30
CA ARG A 60 -17.82 -15.03 3.89
C ARG A 60 -16.34 -15.19 4.22
N CYS A 61 -15.55 -14.12 4.06
CA CYS A 61 -14.11 -14.10 4.24
C CYS A 61 -13.70 -13.07 5.30
N PRO A 62 -14.09 -13.23 6.58
CA PRO A 62 -13.85 -12.21 7.62
C PRO A 62 -12.36 -11.99 7.91
N ASN A 63 -11.50 -12.96 7.60
CA ASN A 63 -10.06 -12.87 7.88
C ASN A 63 -9.27 -12.16 6.75
N SER A 64 -9.92 -11.82 5.64
CA SER A 64 -9.26 -11.20 4.50
C SER A 64 -9.10 -9.69 4.70
N ILE A 65 -7.96 -9.27 5.24
CA ILE A 65 -7.60 -7.86 5.44
C ILE A 65 -7.78 -7.00 4.17
N PRO A 66 -7.31 -7.41 2.97
CA PRO A 66 -7.45 -6.58 1.77
C PRO A 66 -8.90 -6.23 1.41
N LEU A 67 -9.85 -7.09 1.78
CA LEU A 67 -11.27 -6.87 1.50
C LEU A 67 -11.87 -5.81 2.42
N TRP A 68 -11.48 -5.83 3.70
CA TRP A 68 -11.82 -4.76 4.65
C TRP A 68 -11.24 -3.41 4.22
N LEU A 69 -9.99 -3.41 3.72
CA LEU A 69 -9.34 -2.20 3.21
C LEU A 69 -10.09 -1.64 1.98
N LEU A 70 -10.45 -2.48 1.02
CA LEU A 70 -11.23 -2.04 -0.15
C LEU A 70 -12.58 -1.44 0.24
N LEU A 71 -13.31 -2.07 1.17
CA LEU A 71 -14.58 -1.54 1.65
C LEU A 71 -14.39 -0.19 2.37
N SER A 72 -13.39 -0.07 3.24
CA SER A 72 -13.09 1.19 3.93
C SER A 72 -12.75 2.31 2.94
N GLN A 73 -11.90 2.02 1.95
CA GLN A 73 -11.52 2.97 0.91
C GLN A 73 -12.69 3.35 0.00
N LEU A 74 -13.61 2.42 -0.29
CA LEU A 74 -14.84 2.72 -1.02
C LEU A 74 -15.70 3.73 -0.24
N GLU A 75 -15.95 3.47 1.04
CA GLU A 75 -16.76 4.37 1.87
C GLU A 75 -16.11 5.75 2.01
N GLU A 76 -14.79 5.80 2.18
CA GLU A 76 -14.04 7.04 2.23
C GLU A 76 -14.15 7.85 0.92
N ARG A 77 -14.01 7.21 -0.25
CA ARG A 77 -14.17 7.89 -1.56
C ARG A 77 -15.60 8.41 -1.77
N THR A 78 -16.59 7.77 -1.15
CA THR A 78 -17.98 8.25 -1.16
C THR A 78 -18.26 9.37 -0.16
N GLY A 79 -17.25 9.84 0.58
CA GLY A 79 -17.38 10.88 1.61
C GLY A 79 -17.95 10.37 2.94
N ALA A 80 -18.21 9.08 3.07
CA ALA A 80 -18.82 8.49 4.25
C ALA A 80 -17.76 8.09 5.31
N LEU A 81 -17.01 9.08 5.82
CA LEU A 81 -15.91 8.88 6.76
C LEU A 81 -16.33 8.08 8.01
N ILE A 82 -17.51 8.36 8.56
CA ILE A 82 -18.06 7.65 9.72
C ILE A 82 -18.28 6.15 9.42
N LYS A 83 -18.75 5.83 8.21
CA LYS A 83 -18.93 4.43 7.78
C LYS A 83 -17.58 3.75 7.60
N ALA A 84 -16.60 4.44 6.99
CA ALA A 84 -15.25 3.91 6.83
C ALA A 84 -14.60 3.56 8.19
N ARG A 85 -14.78 4.41 9.21
CA ARG A 85 -14.35 4.13 10.59
C ARG A 85 -15.04 2.89 11.17
N SER A 86 -16.36 2.81 11.06
CA SER A 86 -17.13 1.67 11.56
C SER A 86 -16.70 0.36 10.90
N VAL A 87 -16.41 0.37 9.60
CA VAL A 87 -15.89 -0.78 8.87
C VAL A 87 -14.53 -1.20 9.41
N LEU A 88 -13.60 -0.26 9.62
CA LEU A 88 -12.26 -0.56 10.15
C LEU A 88 -12.31 -1.04 11.60
N GLU A 89 -13.20 -0.48 12.44
CA GLU A 89 -13.44 -0.98 13.79
C GLU A 89 -13.89 -2.45 13.79
N LYS A 90 -14.87 -2.79 12.94
CA LYS A 90 -15.32 -4.17 12.76
C LYS A 90 -14.19 -5.07 12.25
N ALA A 91 -13.38 -4.57 11.31
CA ALA A 91 -12.22 -5.29 10.79
C ALA A 91 -11.21 -5.62 11.90
N ARG A 92 -10.92 -4.66 12.80
CA ARG A 92 -10.01 -4.85 13.94
C ARG A 92 -10.56 -5.79 15.01
N LEU A 93 -11.88 -5.79 15.24
CA LEU A 93 -12.51 -6.75 16.14
C LEU A 93 -12.42 -8.19 15.61
N LYS A 94 -12.52 -8.37 14.28
CA LYS A 94 -12.40 -9.68 13.64
C LYS A 94 -10.95 -10.13 13.46
N ASN A 95 -10.05 -9.19 13.19
CA ASN A 95 -8.62 -9.42 12.97
C ASN A 95 -7.81 -8.56 13.95
N PRO A 96 -7.75 -8.96 15.24
CA PRO A 96 -7.04 -8.19 16.25
C PRO A 96 -5.53 -8.16 15.95
N LYS A 97 -4.85 -7.10 16.41
CA LYS A 97 -3.39 -6.92 16.30
C LYS A 97 -2.84 -7.01 14.87
N ASN A 98 -3.62 -6.61 13.87
CA ASN A 98 -3.13 -6.52 12.50
C ASN A 98 -2.58 -5.12 12.19
N PRO A 99 -1.27 -4.97 11.87
CA PRO A 99 -0.69 -3.66 11.64
C PRO A 99 -1.25 -2.92 10.42
N GLN A 100 -1.68 -3.65 9.38
CA GLN A 100 -2.18 -3.05 8.15
C GLN A 100 -3.56 -2.39 8.36
N LEU A 101 -4.43 -3.02 9.16
CA LEU A 101 -5.73 -2.44 9.53
C LEU A 101 -5.57 -1.23 10.45
N LEU A 102 -4.64 -1.28 11.40
CA LEU A 102 -4.32 -0.16 12.28
C LEU A 102 -3.79 1.03 11.48
N LEU A 103 -2.88 0.76 10.55
CA LEU A 103 -2.31 1.77 9.67
C LEU A 103 -3.37 2.41 8.76
N GLU A 104 -4.28 1.64 8.16
CA GLU A 104 -5.35 2.22 7.35
C GLU A 104 -6.28 3.10 8.21
N SER A 105 -6.57 2.67 9.45
CA SER A 105 -7.37 3.47 10.39
C SER A 105 -6.73 4.83 10.64
N ILE A 106 -5.43 4.85 10.90
CA ILE A 106 -4.67 6.09 11.09
C ILE A 106 -4.71 6.96 9.82
N ARG A 107 -4.50 6.38 8.64
CA ARG A 107 -4.52 7.11 7.38
C ARG A 107 -5.88 7.68 7.02
N VAL A 108 -6.97 6.98 7.33
CA VAL A 108 -8.34 7.48 7.16
C VAL A 108 -8.58 8.70 8.07
N GLU A 109 -8.12 8.66 9.32
CA GLU A 109 -8.22 9.83 10.21
C GLU A 109 -7.39 11.02 9.72
N LEU A 110 -6.18 10.78 9.23
CA LEU A 110 -5.32 11.82 8.67
C LEU A 110 -5.94 12.47 7.43
N ARG A 111 -6.51 11.66 6.52
CA ARG A 111 -7.22 12.17 5.34
C ARG A 111 -8.51 12.89 5.71
N GLY A 112 -9.16 12.48 6.80
CA GLY A 112 -10.31 13.18 7.40
C GLY A 112 -9.95 14.45 8.18
N GLY A 113 -8.67 14.83 8.27
CA GLY A 113 -8.21 16.04 8.97
C GLY A 113 -8.13 15.94 10.50
N LEU A 114 -8.43 14.78 11.08
CA LEU A 114 -8.43 14.58 12.54
C LEU A 114 -7.08 14.08 13.03
N LYS A 115 -6.07 14.96 12.97
CA LYS A 115 -4.68 14.62 13.31
C LYS A 115 -4.50 14.14 14.75
N ASP A 116 -5.22 14.73 15.71
CA ASP A 116 -5.09 14.37 17.13
C ASP A 116 -5.59 12.94 17.40
N ILE A 117 -6.69 12.54 16.74
CA ILE A 117 -7.20 11.18 16.82
C ILE A 117 -6.22 10.20 16.16
N ALA A 118 -5.65 10.58 15.01
CA ALA A 118 -4.64 9.77 14.33
C ALA A 118 -3.39 9.53 15.20
N LEU A 119 -2.91 10.55 15.93
CA LEU A 119 -1.79 10.44 16.86
C LEU A 119 -2.12 9.49 18.02
N ASN A 120 -3.31 9.62 18.61
CA ASN A 120 -3.78 8.73 19.68
C ASN A 120 -3.92 7.28 19.19
N LEU A 121 -4.42 7.07 17.98
CA LEU A 121 -4.51 5.74 17.37
C LEU A 121 -3.12 5.17 17.06
N MET A 122 -2.18 6.00 16.60
CA MET A 122 -0.80 5.58 16.37
C MET A 122 -0.13 5.13 17.68
N ALA A 123 -0.32 5.87 18.78
CA ALA A 123 0.19 5.48 20.09
C ALA A 123 -0.34 4.10 20.54
N LYS A 124 -1.65 3.86 20.38
CA LYS A 124 -2.26 2.54 20.66
C LYS A 124 -1.72 1.45 19.73
N ALA A 125 -1.59 1.73 18.43
CA ALA A 125 -1.08 0.78 17.46
C ALA A 125 0.36 0.35 17.76
N MET A 126 1.21 1.28 18.23
CA MET A 126 2.58 0.96 18.65
C MET A 126 2.64 0.12 19.93
N GLN A 127 1.66 0.26 20.85
CA GLN A 127 1.57 -0.60 22.03
C GLN A 127 1.14 -2.03 21.66
N GLU A 128 0.19 -2.18 20.73
CA GLU A 128 -0.29 -3.49 20.29
C GLU A 128 0.72 -4.21 19.39
N CYS A 129 1.43 -3.48 18.53
CA CYS A 129 2.33 -4.00 17.50
C CYS A 129 3.68 -3.26 17.48
N PRO A 130 4.52 -3.42 18.52
CA PRO A 130 5.75 -2.64 18.68
C PRO A 130 6.85 -2.98 17.67
N ASN A 131 6.75 -4.11 16.97
CA ASN A 131 7.76 -4.59 16.01
C ASN A 131 7.31 -4.46 14.55
N SER A 132 6.23 -3.72 14.29
CA SER A 132 5.73 -3.53 12.92
C SER A 132 6.45 -2.37 12.24
N GLY A 133 7.29 -2.66 11.25
CA GLY A 133 8.01 -1.62 10.52
C GLY A 133 7.12 -0.69 9.71
N ILE A 134 5.96 -1.16 9.22
CA ILE A 134 5.03 -0.33 8.46
C ILE A 134 4.40 0.75 9.36
N LEU A 135 4.08 0.41 10.62
CA LEU A 135 3.56 1.37 11.59
C LEU A 135 4.65 2.37 12.00
N TRP A 136 5.88 1.91 12.24
CA TRP A 136 7.01 2.79 12.54
C TRP A 136 7.34 3.74 11.40
N ALA A 137 7.30 3.26 10.16
CA ALA A 137 7.52 4.08 8.97
C ALA A 137 6.51 5.24 8.90
N GLU A 138 5.22 4.96 9.14
CA GLU A 138 4.18 6.00 9.17
C GLU A 138 4.33 6.91 10.38
N ALA A 139 4.69 6.36 11.56
CA ALA A 139 4.89 7.13 12.78
C ALA A 139 5.99 8.19 12.63
N ILE A 140 7.08 7.88 11.92
CA ILE A 140 8.16 8.83 11.63
C ILE A 140 7.62 10.06 10.88
N PHE A 141 6.74 9.89 9.89
CA PHE A 141 6.21 11.01 9.09
C PHE A 141 5.08 11.77 9.77
N LEU A 142 4.38 11.12 10.71
CA LEU A 142 3.32 11.72 11.52
C LEU A 142 3.85 12.75 12.53
N GLU A 143 5.06 12.53 13.06
CA GLU A 143 5.73 13.44 13.99
C GLU A 143 6.18 14.75 13.29
N ALA A 144 6.35 15.80 14.10
CA ALA A 144 6.88 17.07 13.62
C ALA A 144 8.32 16.91 13.11
N ARG A 145 8.70 17.69 12.08
CA ARG A 145 10.01 17.60 11.41
C ARG A 145 11.22 17.46 12.36
N PRO A 146 11.35 18.23 13.45
CA PRO A 146 12.51 18.10 14.37
C PRO A 146 12.55 16.78 15.13
N GLN A 147 11.38 16.18 15.41
CA GLN A 147 11.24 14.94 16.19
C GLN A 147 11.35 13.68 15.33
N ARG A 148 11.26 13.80 13.99
CA ARG A 148 11.37 12.64 13.09
C ARG A 148 12.69 11.89 13.24
N LYS A 149 13.79 12.61 13.48
CA LYS A 149 15.12 12.02 13.63
C LYS A 149 15.19 11.12 14.87
N THR A 150 14.75 11.59 16.02
CA THR A 150 14.74 10.79 17.25
C THR A 150 13.81 9.58 17.10
N LYS A 151 12.61 9.79 16.54
CA LYS A 151 11.66 8.71 16.25
C LYS A 151 12.24 7.64 15.32
N SER A 152 12.99 8.06 14.31
CA SER A 152 13.62 7.13 13.35
C SER A 152 14.71 6.27 13.99
N VAL A 153 15.43 6.81 14.99
CA VAL A 153 16.43 6.04 15.76
C VAL A 153 15.73 5.01 16.65
N ASP A 154 14.61 5.38 17.27
CA ASP A 154 13.80 4.44 18.06
C ASP A 154 13.21 3.33 17.19
N ALA A 155 12.72 3.68 15.99
CA ALA A 155 12.24 2.73 15.01
C ALA A 155 13.32 1.73 14.58
N LEU A 156 14.54 2.24 14.30
CA LEU A 156 15.68 1.38 13.97
C LEU A 156 15.99 0.42 15.12
N LYS A 157 16.10 0.90 16.37
CA LYS A 157 16.37 0.04 17.54
C LYS A 157 15.35 -1.10 17.73
N ARG A 158 14.10 -0.89 17.33
CA ARG A 158 13.03 -1.91 17.44
C ARG A 158 12.94 -2.82 16.22
N CYS A 159 13.23 -2.29 15.03
CA CYS A 159 13.01 -2.94 13.74
C CYS A 159 14.23 -2.75 12.81
N GLU A 160 15.41 -3.18 13.25
CA GLU A 160 16.70 -2.86 12.58
C GLU A 160 16.79 -3.33 11.12
N HIS A 161 16.13 -4.45 10.79
CA HIS A 161 16.17 -5.07 9.47
C HIS A 161 14.85 -4.96 8.71
N ASP A 162 13.91 -4.11 9.15
CA ASP A 162 12.65 -3.94 8.42
C ASP A 162 12.81 -2.95 7.24
N PRO A 163 12.46 -3.37 6.01
CA PRO A 163 12.69 -2.55 4.82
C PRO A 163 11.82 -1.29 4.77
N HIS A 164 10.65 -1.27 5.41
CA HIS A 164 9.80 -0.08 5.47
C HIS A 164 10.41 1.00 6.38
N VAL A 165 11.05 0.59 7.48
CA VAL A 165 11.75 1.51 8.39
C VAL A 165 12.99 2.09 7.71
N LEU A 166 13.77 1.26 7.03
CA LEU A 166 14.94 1.71 6.25
C LEU A 166 14.53 2.65 5.12
N LEU A 167 13.42 2.36 4.45
CA LEU A 167 12.84 3.24 3.43
C LEU A 167 12.41 4.58 4.03
N ALA A 168 11.77 4.57 5.21
CA ALA A 168 11.37 5.79 5.92
C ALA A 168 12.60 6.64 6.32
N VAL A 169 13.67 6.02 6.80
CA VAL A 169 14.94 6.69 7.13
C VAL A 169 15.61 7.26 5.87
N SER A 170 15.60 6.52 4.76
CA SER A 170 16.12 6.99 3.46
C SER A 170 15.37 8.24 2.99
N LYS A 171 14.04 8.20 3.06
CA LYS A 171 13.18 9.34 2.77
C LYS A 171 13.43 10.52 3.73
N LEU A 172 13.70 10.27 5.01
CA LEU A 172 14.03 11.31 5.99
C LEU A 172 15.34 12.02 5.60
N PHE A 173 16.41 11.28 5.29
CA PHE A 173 17.67 11.89 4.83
C PHE A 173 17.50 12.67 3.53
N TRP A 174 16.62 12.20 2.65
CA TRP A 174 16.24 12.94 1.45
C TRP A 174 15.55 14.27 1.79
N THR A 175 14.60 14.29 2.74
CA THR A 175 13.98 15.55 3.21
C THR A 175 14.97 16.52 3.87
N GLU A 176 16.00 15.99 4.56
CA GLU A 176 17.08 16.79 5.15
C GLU A 176 18.14 17.26 4.13
N ARG A 177 17.95 16.96 2.83
CA ARG A 177 18.87 17.29 1.72
C ARG A 177 20.26 16.64 1.84
N LYS A 178 20.40 15.58 2.63
CA LYS A 178 21.66 14.84 2.80
C LYS A 178 21.76 13.74 1.73
N THR A 179 22.04 14.14 0.49
CA THR A 179 22.01 13.26 -0.69
C THR A 179 22.92 12.04 -0.59
N ILE A 180 24.16 12.20 -0.14
CA ILE A 180 25.12 11.09 0.00
C ILE A 180 24.57 10.03 0.96
N LYS A 181 24.17 10.45 2.18
CA LYS A 181 23.60 9.53 3.17
C LYS A 181 22.30 8.92 2.68
N ALA A 182 21.42 9.69 2.05
CA ALA A 182 20.18 9.17 1.50
C ALA A 182 20.44 8.03 0.50
N ARG A 183 21.42 8.19 -0.39
CA ARG A 183 21.84 7.16 -1.35
C ARG A 183 22.37 5.89 -0.67
N ASP A 184 23.20 6.03 0.35
CA ASP A 184 23.71 4.89 1.12
C ASP A 184 22.57 4.11 1.78
N TRP A 185 21.61 4.82 2.37
CA TRP A 185 20.44 4.21 3.00
C TRP A 185 19.47 3.59 1.99
N PHE A 186 19.28 4.18 0.80
CA PHE A 186 18.52 3.54 -0.27
C PHE A 186 19.19 2.24 -0.74
N ASN A 187 20.51 2.26 -0.95
CA ASN A 187 21.28 1.06 -1.29
C ASN A 187 21.16 -0.02 -0.21
N LYS A 188 21.20 0.36 1.07
CA LYS A 188 20.99 -0.56 2.19
C LYS A 188 19.57 -1.14 2.18
N THR A 189 18.56 -0.31 1.91
CA THR A 189 17.14 -0.72 1.87
C THR A 189 16.91 -1.80 0.81
N VAL A 190 17.33 -1.54 -0.44
CA VAL A 190 17.12 -2.48 -1.55
C VAL A 190 17.99 -3.73 -1.45
N LYS A 191 19.07 -3.69 -0.66
CA LYS A 191 19.92 -4.87 -0.39
C LYS A 191 19.29 -5.78 0.68
N ILE A 192 18.62 -5.21 1.67
CA ILE A 192 17.97 -5.98 2.74
C ILE A 192 16.71 -6.66 2.22
N ASP A 193 15.87 -5.93 1.48
CA ASP A 193 14.71 -6.52 0.81
C ASP A 193 14.59 -6.00 -0.63
N PRO A 194 15.11 -6.77 -1.61
CA PRO A 194 14.94 -6.46 -3.03
C PRO A 194 13.50 -6.62 -3.52
N ASP A 195 12.60 -7.29 -2.79
CA ASP A 195 11.23 -7.57 -3.24
C ASP A 195 10.25 -6.41 -2.95
N LEU A 196 10.67 -5.44 -2.13
CA LEU A 196 9.89 -4.24 -1.84
C LEU A 196 9.96 -3.23 -3.00
N GLY A 197 8.98 -3.26 -3.89
CA GLY A 197 8.89 -2.37 -5.06
C GLY A 197 8.78 -0.89 -4.72
N ASP A 198 8.19 -0.55 -3.57
CA ASP A 198 8.12 0.84 -3.11
C ASP A 198 9.53 1.41 -2.82
N ALA A 199 10.46 0.58 -2.35
CA ALA A 199 11.84 0.99 -2.12
C ALA A 199 12.55 1.35 -3.42
N TRP A 200 12.41 0.52 -4.46
CA TRP A 200 12.93 0.81 -5.79
C TRP A 200 12.30 2.06 -6.41
N ALA A 201 10.99 2.23 -6.27
CA ALA A 201 10.28 3.38 -6.83
C ALA A 201 10.75 4.72 -6.20
N TYR A 202 10.92 4.76 -4.87
CA TYR A 202 11.50 5.93 -4.21
C TYR A 202 12.98 6.12 -4.53
N TYR A 203 13.75 5.04 -4.64
CA TYR A 203 15.17 5.12 -4.96
C TYR A 203 15.39 5.67 -6.37
N TYR A 204 14.65 5.16 -7.35
CA TYR A 204 14.68 5.67 -8.72
C TYR A 204 14.25 7.14 -8.78
N LYS A 205 13.19 7.51 -8.05
CA LYS A 205 12.75 8.91 -7.97
C LYS A 205 13.82 9.84 -7.37
N PHE A 206 14.55 9.36 -6.37
CA PHE A 206 15.66 10.10 -5.77
C PHE A 206 16.79 10.33 -6.78
N GLU A 207 17.19 9.29 -7.53
CA GLU A 207 18.25 9.41 -8.55
C GLU A 207 17.82 10.26 -9.77
N LEU A 208 16.53 10.31 -10.11
CA LEU A 208 16.02 11.24 -11.13
C LEU A 208 16.24 12.71 -10.76
N ILE A 209 16.28 13.04 -9.47
CA ILE A 209 16.39 14.43 -8.99
C ILE A 209 17.83 14.78 -8.60
N HIS A 210 18.61 13.82 -8.08
CA HIS A 210 19.92 14.06 -7.48
C HIS A 210 21.06 13.20 -8.05
N GLY A 211 20.76 12.29 -8.98
CA GLY A 211 21.71 11.33 -9.55
C GLY A 211 22.14 11.66 -10.97
N THR A 212 23.18 10.97 -11.44
CA THR A 212 23.60 10.96 -12.86
C THR A 212 22.77 9.97 -13.66
N GLU A 213 22.77 10.10 -14.99
CA GLU A 213 22.07 9.15 -15.88
C GLU A 213 22.54 7.70 -15.68
N GLU A 214 23.85 7.50 -15.45
CA GLU A 214 24.43 6.19 -15.16
C GLU A 214 23.85 5.56 -13.88
N GLN A 215 23.68 6.37 -12.83
CA GLN A 215 23.07 5.91 -11.56
C GLN A 215 21.59 5.55 -11.75
N GLN A 216 20.86 6.31 -12.56
CA GLN A 216 19.47 6.02 -12.88
C GLN A 216 19.35 4.68 -13.63
N GLU A 217 20.25 4.41 -14.57
CA GLU A 217 20.30 3.13 -15.28
C GLU A 217 20.66 1.96 -14.36
N ASP A 218 21.61 2.15 -13.43
CA ASP A 218 21.99 1.09 -12.47
C ASP A 218 20.78 0.66 -11.61
N VAL A 219 20.09 1.62 -11.01
CA VAL A 219 18.90 1.33 -10.18
C VAL A 219 17.84 0.59 -10.98
N LYS A 220 17.66 0.99 -12.23
CA LYS A 220 16.70 0.38 -13.15
C LYS A 220 17.07 -1.06 -13.51
N LYS A 221 18.34 -1.33 -13.84
CA LYS A 221 18.85 -2.69 -14.12
C LYS A 221 18.71 -3.59 -12.90
N ARG A 222 19.08 -3.10 -11.72
CA ARG A 222 18.97 -3.84 -10.45
C ARG A 222 17.52 -4.14 -10.08
N CYS A 223 16.60 -3.19 -10.27
CA CYS A 223 15.17 -3.40 -10.05
C CYS A 223 14.58 -4.47 -10.99
N VAL A 224 14.97 -4.46 -12.27
CA VAL A 224 14.54 -5.48 -13.24
C VAL A 224 15.05 -6.85 -12.84
N HIS A 225 16.29 -6.96 -12.36
CA HIS A 225 16.85 -8.21 -11.87
C HIS A 225 16.16 -8.74 -10.59
N ALA A 226 15.75 -7.83 -9.70
CA ALA A 226 15.09 -8.19 -8.44
C ALA A 226 13.61 -8.59 -8.60
N GLU A 227 12.94 -8.16 -9.67
CA GLU A 227 11.51 -8.41 -9.94
C GLU A 227 10.57 -8.21 -8.73
N PRO A 228 10.52 -7.00 -8.13
CA PRO A 228 9.76 -6.78 -6.91
C PRO A 228 8.26 -7.00 -7.08
N ARG A 229 7.64 -7.62 -6.07
CA ARG A 229 6.21 -7.99 -6.04
C ARG A 229 5.44 -7.30 -4.92
N HIS A 230 6.13 -6.85 -3.88
CA HIS A 230 5.54 -6.22 -2.72
C HIS A 230 5.69 -4.69 -2.75
N GLY A 231 5.01 -4.00 -1.83
CA GLY A 231 4.88 -2.55 -1.82
C GLY A 231 3.47 -2.11 -2.16
N GLU A 232 2.96 -1.14 -1.43
CA GLU A 232 1.59 -0.66 -1.58
C GLU A 232 1.42 0.13 -2.87
N ASN A 233 2.36 1.04 -3.16
CA ASN A 233 2.31 1.86 -4.38
C ASN A 233 2.67 1.03 -5.61
N TRP A 234 3.66 0.14 -5.46
CA TRP A 234 4.00 -0.85 -6.48
C TRP A 234 2.81 -1.74 -6.83
N CYS A 235 2.14 -2.30 -5.82
CA CYS A 235 0.94 -3.10 -6.04
C CYS A 235 -0.20 -2.30 -6.68
N LYS A 236 -0.41 -1.03 -6.30
CA LYS A 236 -1.44 -0.17 -6.91
C LYS A 236 -1.22 -0.02 -8.42
N VAL A 237 0.03 0.19 -8.86
CA VAL A 237 0.36 0.34 -10.28
C VAL A 237 0.40 -0.99 -11.02
N SER A 238 1.04 -2.02 -10.44
CA SER A 238 1.20 -3.34 -11.03
C SER A 238 -0.13 -4.11 -11.16
N LYS A 239 -1.01 -3.97 -10.17
CA LYS A 239 -2.34 -4.61 -10.19
C LYS A 239 -3.38 -3.78 -10.95
N ASN A 240 -3.05 -2.56 -11.38
CA ASN A 240 -3.92 -1.80 -12.26
C ASN A 240 -4.09 -2.58 -13.58
N ILE A 241 -5.34 -2.76 -13.97
CA ILE A 241 -5.68 -3.60 -15.12
C ILE A 241 -5.03 -3.10 -16.40
N ASN A 242 -4.92 -1.78 -16.60
CA ASN A 242 -4.30 -1.17 -17.78
C ASN A 242 -2.80 -1.45 -17.89
N ASN A 243 -2.15 -1.84 -16.80
CA ASN A 243 -0.71 -2.06 -16.74
C ASN A 243 -0.32 -3.54 -16.80
N TRP A 244 -1.27 -4.46 -17.03
CA TRP A 244 -1.03 -5.89 -16.88
C TRP A 244 0.02 -6.48 -17.83
N ARG A 245 0.23 -5.89 -19.01
CA ARG A 245 1.27 -6.30 -19.99
C ARG A 245 2.60 -5.58 -19.82
N LYS A 246 2.66 -4.59 -18.93
CA LYS A 246 3.85 -3.74 -18.78
C LYS A 246 4.95 -4.51 -18.07
N LYS A 247 6.18 -4.33 -18.54
CA LYS A 247 7.37 -4.90 -17.90
C LYS A 247 7.69 -4.18 -16.58
N THR A 248 8.42 -4.84 -15.69
CA THR A 248 8.90 -4.31 -14.40
C THR A 248 9.49 -2.91 -14.53
N GLU A 249 10.27 -2.68 -15.59
CA GLU A 249 10.86 -1.39 -15.93
C GLU A 249 9.84 -0.25 -16.08
N GLN A 250 8.76 -0.50 -16.82
CA GLN A 250 7.72 0.49 -17.05
C GLN A 250 6.89 0.71 -15.79
N ILE A 251 6.68 -0.34 -15.00
CA ILE A 251 6.01 -0.25 -13.70
C ILE A 251 6.85 0.60 -12.74
N LEU A 252 8.17 0.46 -12.73
CA LEU A 252 9.08 1.30 -11.94
C LEU A 252 8.96 2.78 -12.30
N ILE A 253 8.97 3.11 -13.59
CA ILE A 253 8.86 4.50 -14.04
C ILE A 253 7.49 5.09 -13.64
N MET A 254 6.40 4.32 -13.83
CA MET A 254 5.05 4.77 -13.49
C MET A 254 4.84 4.92 -11.99
N THR A 255 5.36 3.99 -11.18
CA THR A 255 5.33 4.09 -9.73
C THR A 255 6.10 5.30 -9.26
N ALA A 256 7.34 5.49 -9.70
CA ALA A 256 8.16 6.65 -9.35
C ALA A 256 7.49 7.99 -9.72
N ALA A 257 6.84 8.05 -10.89
CA ALA A 257 6.09 9.24 -11.31
C ALA A 257 4.87 9.52 -10.42
N SER A 258 4.16 8.48 -9.96
CA SER A 258 2.97 8.61 -9.11
C SER A 258 3.26 8.98 -7.66
N LEU A 259 4.47 8.70 -7.17
CA LEU A 259 4.85 8.99 -5.79
C LEU A 259 4.97 10.50 -5.58
N SER A 260 4.64 11.02 -4.40
CA SER A 260 4.99 12.39 -4.00
C SER A 260 6.45 12.47 -3.55
N ILE A 261 7.08 13.63 -3.76
CA ILE A 261 8.39 13.90 -3.17
C ILE A 261 8.18 14.00 -1.65
N PRO A 262 8.98 13.30 -0.82
CA PRO A 262 8.84 13.38 0.63
C PRO A 262 9.01 14.83 1.11
N THR A 263 8.12 15.31 1.98
CA THR A 263 8.13 16.66 2.57
C THR A 263 8.15 16.65 4.09
#